data_AF-A0A9D7RAR3-F1
#
_entry.id   AF-A0A9D7RAR3-F1
#
_cell.length_a   1.000
_cell.length_b   1.000
_cell.length_c   1.000
_cell.angle_alpha   90.00
_cell.angle_beta   90.00
_cell.angle_gamma   90.00
#
_symmetry.space_group_name_H-M   'P 1'
#
loop_
_entity.id
_entity.type
_entity.pdbx_description
1 polymer ?
#
loop_
_entity_poly.entity_id
_entity_poly.type
_entity_poly.pdbx_seq_one_letter_code
_entity_poly.pdbx_strand_id
1 'polypeptide(L)'
;MKRRGKAVLYTSHILDVVERVADAMVVLHQGRVVASGDLAALRARAGSDADLDQVFRILTSAEDPLARAQALLDAVARPTAQ
;
A
#
# COMPACT_ATOMS: atom_id res chain seq x y z
N MET A 1 2.63 6.34 -24.53
CA MET A 1 2.82 4.96 -25.06
C MET A 1 1.54 4.10 -25.09
N LYS A 2 0.33 4.64 -24.82
CA LYS A 2 -0.95 3.88 -24.79
C LYS A 2 -1.49 3.38 -26.15
N ARG A 3 -0.89 3.78 -27.29
CA ARG A 3 -1.51 3.66 -28.64
C ARG A 3 -1.39 2.29 -29.35
N ARG A 4 -0.91 1.21 -28.71
CA ARG A 4 -0.70 -0.09 -29.39
C ARG A 4 -1.44 -1.29 -28.79
N GLY A 5 -2.44 -1.08 -27.93
CA GLY A 5 -3.26 -2.17 -27.37
C GLY A 5 -2.48 -3.19 -26.55
N LYS A 6 -1.30 -2.81 -26.03
CA LYS A 6 -0.46 -3.65 -25.17
C LYS A 6 -0.71 -3.28 -23.71
N ALA A 7 -0.97 -4.28 -22.88
CA ALA A 7 -0.96 -4.11 -21.43
C ALA A 7 0.49 -3.87 -20.96
N VAL A 8 0.70 -2.85 -20.13
CA VAL A 8 2.00 -2.51 -19.56
C VAL A 8 1.86 -2.56 -18.04
N LEU A 9 2.61 -3.44 -17.40
CA LEU A 9 2.78 -3.43 -15.95
C LEU A 9 3.95 -2.50 -15.63
N TYR A 10 3.67 -1.39 -14.96
CA TYR A 10 4.68 -0.45 -14.49
C TYR A 10 4.78 -0.55 -12.97
N THR A 11 5.99 -0.78 -12.47
CA THR A 11 6.28 -0.79 -11.02
C THR A 11 7.37 0.24 -10.75
N SER A 12 7.13 1.09 -9.75
CA SER A 12 8.07 2.13 -9.32
C SER A 12 7.82 2.41 -7.85
N HIS A 13 8.86 2.86 -7.15
CA HIS A 13 8.76 3.40 -5.79
C HIS A 13 8.44 4.90 -5.80
N ILE A 14 8.44 5.55 -6.97
CA ILE A 14 8.14 6.98 -7.13
C ILE A 14 6.66 7.13 -7.48
N LEU A 15 5.84 7.36 -6.47
CA LEU A 15 4.38 7.38 -6.60
C LEU A 15 3.88 8.54 -7.48
N ASP A 16 4.52 9.72 -7.45
CA ASP A 16 4.16 10.86 -8.32
C ASP A 16 4.19 10.51 -9.83
N VAL A 17 5.15 9.66 -10.24
CA VAL A 17 5.27 9.23 -11.63
C VAL A 17 4.18 8.22 -11.96
N VAL A 18 3.88 7.31 -11.02
CA VAL A 18 2.81 6.32 -11.19
C VAL A 18 1.46 7.04 -11.35
N GLU A 19 1.19 8.03 -10.51
CA GLU A 19 -0.04 8.83 -10.55
C GLU A 19 -0.25 9.51 -11.91
N ARG A 20 0.83 10.01 -12.54
CA ARG A 20 0.76 10.70 -13.83
C ARG A 20 0.65 9.79 -15.04
N VAL A 21 1.14 8.55 -14.94
CA VAL A 21 1.32 7.66 -16.10
C VAL A 21 0.30 6.52 -16.12
N ALA A 22 -0.12 6.04 -14.95
CA ALA A 22 -1.00 4.89 -14.82
C ALA A 22 -2.47 5.25 -15.12
N ASP A 23 -3.15 4.35 -15.83
CA ASP A 23 -4.62 4.39 -15.97
C ASP A 23 -5.33 3.83 -14.75
N ALA A 24 -4.74 2.81 -14.15
CA ALA A 24 -5.23 2.10 -12.98
C ALA A 24 -4.04 1.53 -12.21
N MET A 25 -4.24 1.32 -10.92
CA MET A 25 -3.21 0.91 -9.97
C MET A 25 -3.71 -0.26 -9.13
N VAL A 26 -2.79 -1.11 -8.71
CA VAL A 26 -3.03 -2.20 -7.76
C VAL A 26 -2.07 -2.00 -6.59
N VAL A 27 -2.62 -1.89 -5.38
CA VAL A 27 -1.83 -1.79 -4.15
C VAL A 27 -1.67 -3.18 -3.58
N LEU A 28 -0.41 -3.63 -3.50
CA LEU A 28 -0.04 -4.87 -2.84
C LEU A 28 0.58 -4.58 -1.47
N HIS A 29 0.17 -5.36 -0.47
CA HIS A 29 0.77 -5.37 0.85
C HIS A 29 0.87 -6.80 1.38
N GLN A 30 2.04 -7.20 1.89
CA GLN A 30 2.31 -8.56 2.41
C GLN A 30 1.84 -9.69 1.47
N GLY A 31 2.08 -9.55 0.17
CA GLY A 31 1.71 -10.56 -0.83
C GLY A 31 0.22 -10.63 -1.15
N ARG A 32 -0.59 -9.69 -0.65
CA ARG A 32 -2.04 -9.61 -0.93
C ARG A 32 -2.39 -8.29 -1.61
N VAL A 33 -3.35 -8.34 -2.52
CA VAL A 33 -3.95 -7.13 -3.10
C VAL A 33 -4.88 -6.54 -2.05
N VAL A 34 -4.60 -5.31 -1.61
CA VAL A 34 -5.41 -4.60 -0.61
C VAL A 34 -6.32 -3.54 -1.24
N ALA A 35 -5.98 -3.04 -2.43
CA ALA A 35 -6.82 -2.14 -3.21
C ALA A 35 -6.49 -2.19 -4.70
N SER A 36 -7.45 -1.83 -5.55
CA SER A 36 -7.25 -1.69 -6.99
C SER A 36 -8.23 -0.68 -7.58
N GLY A 37 -7.77 0.12 -8.55
CA GLY A 37 -8.60 1.10 -9.25
C GLY A 37 -7.79 2.31 -9.72
N ASP A 38 -8.49 3.34 -10.18
CA ASP A 38 -7.89 4.66 -10.39
C ASP A 38 -7.64 5.38 -9.05
N LEU A 39 -7.03 6.56 -9.08
CA LEU A 39 -6.72 7.32 -7.87
C LEU A 39 -7.98 7.65 -7.05
N ALA A 40 -9.10 7.94 -7.71
CA ALA A 40 -10.35 8.25 -7.03
C ALA A 40 -10.90 7.05 -6.25
N ALA A 41 -10.84 5.85 -6.83
CA ALA A 41 -11.20 4.61 -6.15
C ALA A 41 -10.27 4.30 -4.98
N LEU A 42 -8.97 4.55 -5.12
CA LEU A 42 -8.00 4.36 -4.03
C LEU A 42 -8.22 5.37 -2.88
N ARG A 43 -8.50 6.64 -3.20
CA ARG A 43 -8.88 7.68 -2.22
C ARG A 43 -10.15 7.31 -1.46
N ALA A 44 -11.18 6.87 -2.16
CA ALA A 44 -12.41 6.39 -1.56
C ALA A 44 -12.18 5.19 -0.64
N ARG A 45 -11.29 4.26 -1.02
CA ARG A 45 -10.90 3.12 -0.18
C ARG A 45 -10.11 3.56 1.05
N ALA A 46 -9.23 4.56 0.92
CA ALA A 46 -8.43 5.10 2.01
C ALA A 46 -9.20 6.08 2.92
N GLY A 47 -10.38 6.54 2.50
CA GLY A 47 -11.15 7.56 3.24
C GLY A 47 -10.44 8.91 3.29
N SER A 48 -9.63 9.24 2.28
CA SER A 48 -8.81 10.45 2.24
C SER A 48 -8.67 10.96 0.81
N ASP A 49 -8.73 12.29 0.62
CA ASP A 49 -8.49 12.95 -0.68
C ASP A 49 -7.01 13.30 -0.92
N ALA A 50 -6.09 12.69 -0.17
CA ALA A 50 -4.66 12.95 -0.25
C ALA A 50 -4.01 12.49 -1.57
N ASP A 51 -2.72 12.78 -1.73
CA ASP A 51 -1.91 12.29 -2.85
C ASP A 51 -1.74 10.76 -2.82
N LEU A 52 -1.27 10.19 -3.94
CA LEU A 52 -1.10 8.75 -4.05
C LEU A 52 -0.14 8.17 -3.00
N ASP A 53 0.88 8.93 -2.59
CA ASP A 53 1.84 8.50 -1.57
C ASP A 53 1.17 8.33 -0.20
N GLN A 54 0.40 9.32 0.25
CA GLN A 54 -0.34 9.23 1.50
C GLN A 54 -1.45 8.16 1.43
N VAL A 55 -2.16 8.07 0.31
CA VAL A 55 -3.16 7.00 0.09
C VAL A 55 -2.49 5.62 0.16
N PHE A 56 -1.34 5.44 -0.48
CA PHE A 56 -0.57 4.21 -0.39
C PHE A 56 -0.19 3.91 1.06
N ARG A 57 0.31 4.90 1.80
CA ARG A 57 0.64 4.74 3.22
C ARG A 57 -0.57 4.33 4.04
N ILE A 58 -1.74 4.94 3.86
CA ILE A 58 -2.96 4.55 4.58
C ILE A 58 -3.34 3.10 4.27
N LEU A 59 -3.33 2.71 2.99
CA LEU A 59 -3.71 1.37 2.55
C LEU A 59 -2.69 0.27 2.92
N THR A 60 -1.43 0.66 3.15
CA THR A 60 -0.33 -0.27 3.47
C THR A 60 0.18 -0.16 4.91
N SER A 61 -0.43 0.72 5.72
CA SER A 61 -0.20 0.80 7.15
C SER A 61 -0.83 -0.42 7.83
N ALA A 62 -0.13 -1.55 7.75
CA ALA A 62 -0.51 -2.80 8.40
C ALA A 62 0.06 -2.95 9.81
N GLU A 63 0.47 -1.86 10.45
CA GLU A 63 1.00 -1.93 11.79
C GLU A 63 0.36 -0.83 12.59
N ASP A 64 -0.76 -1.19 13.24
CA ASP A 64 -1.13 -0.54 14.48
C ASP A 64 0.14 -0.47 15.35
N PRO A 65 0.67 0.73 15.62
CA PRO A 65 1.89 0.88 16.40
C PRO A 65 1.76 0.22 17.76
N LEU A 66 0.54 0.17 18.32
CA LEU A 66 0.23 -0.56 19.55
C LEU A 66 0.30 -2.07 19.33
N ALA A 67 -0.29 -2.63 18.29
CA ALA A 67 -0.15 -4.06 17.98
C ALA A 67 1.31 -4.49 17.80
N ARG A 68 2.14 -3.63 17.20
CA ARG A 68 3.57 -3.93 17.01
C ARG A 68 4.39 -3.75 18.29
N ALA A 69 4.09 -2.74 19.09
CA ALA A 69 4.67 -2.57 20.41
C ALA A 69 4.29 -3.73 21.34
N GLN A 70 3.03 -4.17 21.30
CA GLN A 70 2.51 -5.29 22.07
C GLN A 70 3.19 -6.60 21.68
N ALA A 71 3.33 -6.88 20.37
CA ALA A 71 4.05 -8.06 19.90
C ALA A 71 5.52 -8.07 20.35
N LEU A 72 6.16 -6.90 20.44
CA LEU A 72 7.52 -6.77 20.96
C LEU A 72 7.56 -7.08 22.48
N LEU A 73 6.63 -6.51 23.25
CA LEU A 73 6.51 -6.76 24.68
C LEU A 73 6.22 -8.24 24.97
N ASP A 74 5.31 -8.86 24.21
CA ASP A 74 4.97 -10.27 24.34
C ASP A 74 6.16 -11.19 23.98
N ALA A 75 7.01 -10.78 23.04
CA ALA A 75 8.22 -11.51 22.68
C ALA A 75 9.31 -11.41 23.75
N VAL A 76 9.44 -10.27 24.43
CA VAL A 76 10.37 -10.07 25.56
C VAL A 76 9.85 -10.75 26.84
N ALA A 77 8.53 -10.81 27.03
CA ALA A 77 7.89 -11.41 28.20
C ALA A 77 7.86 -12.95 28.17
N ARG A 78 8.07 -13.59 27.03
CA ARG A 78 8.31 -15.05 26.98
C ARG A 78 9.72 -15.31 27.51
N PRO A 79 9.88 -15.96 28.68
CA PRO A 79 11.19 -16.38 29.10
C PRO A 79 11.71 -17.36 28.05
N THR A 80 12.94 -17.15 27.58
CA THR A 80 13.74 -18.19 26.93
C THR A 80 13.84 -19.38 27.87
N ALA A 81 12.84 -20.26 27.83
CA ALA A 81 12.92 -21.61 28.35
C ALA A 81 13.55 -22.49 27.27
N GLN A 82 14.85 -22.31 27.08
CA GLN A 82 15.80 -23.41 26.87
C GLN A 82 17.23 -22.91 27.11
#